data_AF-A0A2D8ETT0-F1
#
_entry.id   AF-A0A2D8ETT0-F1
#
_cell.length_a   1.000
_cell.length_b   1.000
_cell.length_c   1.000
_cell.angle_alpha   90.00
_cell.angle_beta   90.00
_cell.angle_gamma   90.00
#
_symmetry.space_group_name_H-M   'P 1'
#
loop_
_entity.id
_entity.type
_entity.pdbx_description
1 polymer ?
#
loop_
_entity_poly.entity_id
_entity_poly.type
_entity_poly.pdbx_seq_one_letter_code
_entity_poly.pdbx_strand_id
1 'polypeptide(L)'
;MVYPTVIKAVAEKYNMAQTLIEINDIGGQVADVLHRDLEYENILMCSFRGRAGQTISGGFGGANTHMGVRTTSVVKKLGCSVLKSLIEQDKMIVEDLEIVNELITFVAKGQSYEADEGHNDDLVMTLVLFAWLTRQDYFKDLTNTDVRVDIFDDEIKRLEAEVMPFGIVSSVDGEKGGVWDGEDRWFP
;
A
#
# COMPACT_ATOMS: atom_id res chain seq x y z
N MET A 1 -3.03 22.97 -22.50
CA MET A 1 -3.82 22.28 -21.45
C MET A 1 -3.57 22.96 -20.12
N VAL A 2 -4.59 23.11 -19.26
CA VAL A 2 -4.46 23.79 -17.94
C VAL A 2 -3.99 22.82 -16.84
N TYR A 3 -4.25 21.53 -16.98
CA TYR A 3 -4.02 20.53 -15.94
C TYR A 3 -2.56 20.35 -15.51
N PRO A 4 -1.55 20.30 -16.41
CA PRO A 4 -0.15 20.22 -16.01
C PRO A 4 0.31 21.40 -15.13
N THR A 5 -0.21 22.60 -15.41
CA THR A 5 0.09 23.80 -14.61
C THR A 5 -0.46 23.70 -13.19
N VAL A 6 -1.64 23.10 -13.04
CA VAL A 6 -2.23 22.84 -11.71
C VAL A 6 -1.39 21.82 -10.94
N ILE A 7 -0.96 20.73 -11.59
CA ILE A 7 -0.09 19.73 -10.97
C ILE A 7 1.20 20.38 -10.45
N LYS A 8 1.89 21.15 -11.30
CA LYS A 8 3.11 21.87 -10.90
C LYS A 8 2.87 22.78 -9.70
N ALA A 9 1.83 23.62 -9.75
CA ALA A 9 1.52 24.56 -8.67
C ALA A 9 1.19 23.86 -7.34
N VAL A 10 0.53 22.70 -7.38
CA VAL A 10 0.28 21.88 -6.18
C VAL A 10 1.58 21.26 -5.70
N ALA A 11 2.36 20.64 -6.58
CA ALA A 11 3.60 19.97 -6.21
C ALA A 11 4.64 20.94 -5.60
N GLU A 12 4.73 22.16 -6.12
CA GLU A 12 5.56 23.24 -5.55
C GLU A 12 5.13 23.62 -4.12
N LYS A 13 3.81 23.65 -3.85
CA LYS A 13 3.29 23.90 -2.49
C LYS A 13 3.61 22.78 -1.52
N TYR A 14 3.70 21.54 -2.01
CA TYR A 14 4.10 20.36 -1.23
C TYR A 14 5.62 20.10 -1.32
N ASN A 15 6.43 21.15 -1.22
CA ASN A 15 7.90 21.06 -1.20
C ASN A 15 8.50 20.36 -2.42
N MET A 16 8.08 20.78 -3.63
CA MET A 16 8.50 20.17 -4.89
C MET A 16 8.23 18.65 -4.91
N ALA A 17 7.00 18.26 -4.56
CA ALA A 17 6.61 16.86 -4.38
C ALA A 17 6.88 15.99 -5.61
N GLN A 18 7.40 14.78 -5.41
CA GLN A 18 7.53 13.84 -6.51
C GLN A 18 6.16 13.40 -7.03
N THR A 19 5.99 13.38 -8.36
CA THR A 19 4.74 13.02 -9.01
C THR A 19 4.88 11.71 -9.78
N LEU A 20 3.99 10.75 -9.51
CA LEU A 20 3.81 9.56 -10.34
C LEU A 20 2.60 9.76 -11.25
N ILE A 21 2.81 9.76 -12.55
CA ILE A 21 1.74 9.95 -13.54
C ILE A 21 1.37 8.61 -14.15
N GLU A 22 0.07 8.32 -14.23
CA GLU A 22 -0.40 7.19 -15.03
C GLU A 22 -0.20 7.48 -16.53
N ILE A 23 0.47 6.58 -17.25
CA ILE A 23 0.73 6.71 -18.68
C ILE A 23 -0.35 5.95 -19.46
N ASN A 24 -1.47 6.65 -19.65
CA ASN A 24 -2.47 6.40 -20.68
C ASN A 24 -2.36 7.44 -21.81
N ASP A 25 -3.32 7.48 -22.74
CA ASP A 25 -3.28 8.38 -23.90
C ASP A 25 -3.17 9.88 -23.53
N ILE A 26 -3.82 10.30 -22.45
CA ILE A 26 -3.80 11.68 -21.95
C ILE A 26 -2.63 11.89 -20.98
N GLY A 27 -2.41 10.94 -20.07
CA GLY A 27 -1.37 11.01 -19.05
C GLY A 27 0.04 11.10 -19.63
N GLY A 28 0.31 10.44 -20.77
CA GLY A 28 1.55 10.63 -21.50
C GLY A 28 1.77 12.07 -21.97
N GLN A 29 0.72 12.72 -22.48
CA GLN A 29 0.78 14.14 -22.88
C GLN A 29 0.97 15.05 -21.67
N VAL A 30 0.30 14.75 -20.54
CA VAL A 30 0.46 15.49 -19.29
C VAL A 30 1.90 15.40 -18.79
N ALA A 31 2.51 14.21 -18.81
CA ALA A 31 3.89 14.00 -18.41
C ALA A 31 4.88 14.76 -19.32
N ASP A 32 4.68 14.72 -20.65
CA ASP A 32 5.52 15.45 -21.59
C ASP A 32 5.43 16.97 -21.40
N VAL A 33 4.22 17.53 -21.25
CA VAL A 33 4.03 18.98 -21.01
C VAL A 33 4.62 19.38 -19.65
N LEU A 34 4.40 18.57 -18.61
CA LEU A 34 4.90 18.85 -17.26
C LEU A 34 6.44 18.85 -17.23
N HIS A 35 7.09 17.90 -17.90
CA HIS A 35 8.54 17.77 -17.94
C HIS A 35 9.20 18.77 -18.90
N ARG A 36 8.72 18.85 -20.15
CA ARG A 36 9.41 19.57 -21.24
C ARG A 36 9.01 21.04 -21.33
N ASP A 37 7.73 21.34 -21.15
CA ASP A 37 7.22 22.70 -21.33
C ASP A 37 7.24 23.47 -20.00
N LEU A 38 6.91 22.80 -18.90
CA LEU A 38 6.86 23.41 -17.57
C LEU A 38 8.13 23.19 -16.73
N GLU A 39 9.10 22.43 -17.25
CA GLU A 39 10.41 22.17 -16.65
C GLU A 39 10.32 21.61 -15.22
N TYR A 40 9.31 20.78 -14.96
CA TYR A 40 9.15 20.11 -13.66
C TYR A 40 9.85 18.74 -13.69
N GLU A 41 11.02 18.66 -13.05
CA GLU A 41 11.89 17.48 -13.11
C GLU A 41 11.49 16.35 -12.14
N ASN A 42 10.67 16.65 -11.12
CA ASN A 42 10.33 15.70 -10.05
C ASN A 42 9.23 14.70 -10.47
N ILE A 43 9.36 14.13 -11.66
CA ILE A 43 8.48 13.11 -12.21
C ILE A 43 9.15 11.74 -12.06
N LEU A 44 8.45 10.83 -11.41
CA LEU A 44 8.91 9.45 -11.24
C LEU A 44 8.89 8.71 -12.57
N MET A 45 10.01 8.06 -12.90
CA MET A 45 10.13 7.23 -14.10
C MET A 45 9.95 5.76 -13.76
N CYS A 46 9.26 5.02 -14.62
CA CYS A 46 9.20 3.55 -14.54
C CYS A 46 9.94 2.90 -15.69
N SER A 47 10.38 1.66 -15.45
CA SER A 47 10.94 0.77 -16.47
C SER A 47 10.27 -0.59 -16.42
N PHE A 48 10.14 -1.24 -17.57
CA PHE A 48 9.67 -2.62 -17.66
C PHE A 48 10.80 -3.62 -17.36
N ARG A 49 10.55 -4.56 -16.46
CA ARG A 49 11.46 -5.68 -16.11
C ARG A 49 10.90 -7.04 -16.52
N GLY A 50 10.46 -7.16 -17.77
CA GLY A 50 9.96 -8.41 -18.33
C GLY A 50 8.81 -9.01 -17.50
N ARG A 51 8.92 -10.26 -17.07
CA ARG A 51 7.89 -10.95 -16.26
C ARG A 51 7.68 -10.34 -14.87
N ALA A 52 8.67 -9.62 -14.33
CA ALA A 52 8.54 -8.95 -13.04
C ALA A 52 7.62 -7.72 -13.08
N GLY A 53 7.13 -7.33 -14.27
CA GLY A 53 6.26 -6.19 -14.45
C GLY A 53 7.03 -4.89 -14.54
N GLN A 54 6.60 -3.87 -13.80
CA GLN A 54 7.21 -2.53 -13.80
C GLN A 54 7.86 -2.25 -12.46
N THR A 55 8.88 -1.40 -12.49
CA THR A 55 9.56 -0.87 -11.31
C THR A 55 9.87 0.60 -11.51
N ILE A 56 9.97 1.34 -10.41
CA ILE A 56 10.55 2.69 -10.44
C ILE A 56 12.02 2.61 -10.84
N SER A 57 12.44 3.51 -11.72
CA SER A 57 13.80 3.65 -12.23
C SER A 57 14.33 5.03 -11.84
N GLY A 58 15.55 5.10 -11.32
CA GLY A 58 16.22 6.36 -10.98
C GLY A 58 16.72 7.16 -12.20
N GLY A 59 16.05 7.06 -13.36
CA GLY A 59 16.41 7.78 -14.58
C GLY A 59 17.57 7.20 -15.39
N PHE A 60 18.29 6.19 -14.90
CA PHE A 60 19.45 5.58 -15.58
C PHE A 60 19.11 4.36 -16.48
N GLY A 61 17.84 4.18 -16.86
CA GLY A 61 17.41 3.05 -17.69
C GLY A 61 17.45 3.38 -19.18
N GLY A 62 17.95 2.46 -20.01
CA GLY A 62 17.91 2.57 -21.48
C GLY A 62 16.49 2.52 -22.08
N ALA A 63 16.36 2.13 -23.35
CA ALA A 63 15.19 2.28 -24.24
C ALA A 63 13.77 1.84 -23.74
N ASN A 64 13.62 1.30 -22.53
CA ASN A 64 12.35 0.83 -21.95
C ASN A 64 11.85 1.68 -20.77
N THR A 65 12.36 2.88 -20.58
CA THR A 65 11.90 3.84 -19.54
C THR A 65 10.79 4.75 -20.05
N HIS A 66 9.89 5.15 -19.17
CA HIS A 66 8.86 6.16 -19.43
C HIS A 66 8.60 7.01 -18.18
N MET A 67 8.13 8.25 -18.38
CA MET A 67 7.90 9.26 -17.34
C MET A 67 6.56 9.05 -16.62
N GLY A 68 6.46 7.96 -15.89
CA GLY A 68 5.26 7.59 -15.14
C GLY A 68 5.11 6.08 -15.09
N VAL A 69 3.93 5.57 -14.75
CA VAL A 69 3.60 4.15 -14.66
C VAL A 69 2.52 3.78 -15.67
N ARG A 70 2.65 2.67 -16.39
CA ARG A 70 1.53 2.12 -17.17
C ARG A 70 0.69 1.20 -16.29
N THR A 71 -0.63 1.33 -16.29
CA THR A 71 -1.49 0.47 -15.48
C THR A 71 -1.65 -0.91 -16.12
N THR A 72 -0.73 -1.83 -15.84
CA THR A 72 -0.87 -3.24 -16.23
C THR A 72 -1.71 -3.99 -15.21
N SER A 73 -2.26 -5.15 -15.59
CA SER A 73 -3.01 -6.02 -14.67
C SER A 73 -2.19 -6.40 -13.43
N VAL A 74 -0.87 -6.56 -13.57
CA VAL A 74 0.05 -6.86 -12.45
C VAL A 74 0.18 -5.66 -11.52
N VAL A 75 0.36 -4.45 -12.06
CA VAL A 75 0.45 -3.20 -11.28
C VAL A 75 -0.86 -2.97 -10.53
N LYS A 76 -2.00 -3.06 -11.22
CA LYS A 76 -3.33 -2.86 -10.63
C LYS A 76 -3.61 -3.89 -9.53
N LYS A 77 -3.38 -5.18 -9.78
CA LYS A 77 -3.60 -6.24 -8.78
C LYS A 77 -2.74 -6.06 -7.53
N LEU A 78 -1.45 -5.74 -7.71
CA LEU A 78 -0.56 -5.46 -6.58
C LEU A 78 -0.99 -4.19 -5.83
N GLY A 79 -1.30 -3.11 -6.55
CA GLY A 79 -1.78 -1.85 -5.97
C GLY A 79 -3.06 -2.02 -5.16
N CYS A 80 -4.07 -2.73 -5.68
CA CYS A 80 -5.31 -3.03 -4.95
C CYS A 80 -5.04 -3.80 -3.66
N SER A 81 -4.18 -4.83 -3.73
CA SER A 81 -3.82 -5.64 -2.55
C SER A 81 -3.15 -4.79 -1.48
N VAL A 82 -2.25 -3.89 -1.87
CA VAL A 82 -1.51 -3.05 -0.92
C VAL A 82 -2.39 -1.94 -0.38
N LEU A 83 -3.24 -1.32 -1.21
CA LEU A 83 -4.17 -0.29 -0.80
C LEU A 83 -5.10 -0.81 0.30
N LYS A 84 -5.62 -2.02 0.12
CA LYS A 84 -6.41 -2.71 1.14
C LYS A 84 -5.64 -2.84 2.46
N SER A 85 -4.41 -3.36 2.43
CA SER A 85 -3.59 -3.48 3.65
C SER A 85 -3.29 -2.14 4.31
N LEU A 86 -3.00 -1.09 3.52
CA LEU A 86 -2.71 0.25 4.05
C LEU A 86 -3.90 0.86 4.78
N ILE A 87 -5.11 0.72 4.23
CA ILE A 87 -6.33 1.25 4.82
C ILE A 87 -6.73 0.40 6.05
N GLU A 88 -6.71 -0.94 5.94
CA GLU A 88 -7.17 -1.82 7.03
C GLU A 88 -6.25 -1.84 8.25
N GLN A 89 -5.00 -1.39 8.11
CA GLN A 89 -4.02 -1.30 9.19
C GLN A 89 -3.77 0.15 9.63
N ASP A 90 -4.66 1.08 9.26
CA ASP A 90 -4.59 2.50 9.60
C ASP A 90 -3.25 3.16 9.21
N LYS A 91 -2.56 2.64 8.17
CA LYS A 91 -1.30 3.22 7.64
C LYS A 91 -1.56 4.30 6.58
N MET A 92 -2.78 4.37 6.08
CA MET A 92 -3.27 5.41 5.18
C MET A 92 -4.63 5.89 5.66
N ILE A 93 -4.75 7.19 5.93
CA ILE A 93 -6.01 7.84 6.27
C ILE A 93 -6.53 8.55 5.02
N VAL A 94 -7.78 8.27 4.65
CA VAL A 94 -8.48 8.90 3.53
C VAL A 94 -9.56 9.82 4.10
N GLU A 95 -9.38 11.13 3.97
CA GLU A 95 -10.29 12.15 4.54
C GLU A 95 -11.20 12.81 3.49
N ASP A 96 -11.21 12.29 2.27
CA ASP A 96 -12.03 12.81 1.16
C ASP A 96 -13.30 11.95 0.94
N LEU A 97 -14.47 12.61 0.97
CA LEU A 97 -15.76 11.93 0.86
C LEU A 97 -15.98 11.29 -0.52
N GLU A 98 -15.50 11.90 -1.60
CA GLU A 98 -15.66 11.36 -2.95
C GLU A 98 -14.83 10.08 -3.11
N ILE A 99 -13.61 10.08 -2.58
CA ILE A 99 -12.77 8.88 -2.54
C ILE A 99 -13.45 7.75 -1.75
N VAL A 100 -14.02 8.07 -0.59
CA VAL A 100 -14.73 7.06 0.23
C VAL A 100 -15.94 6.50 -0.51
N ASN A 101 -16.70 7.33 -1.22
CA ASN A 101 -17.83 6.87 -2.02
C ASN A 101 -17.41 5.95 -3.16
N GLU A 102 -16.32 6.26 -3.87
CA GLU A 102 -15.77 5.37 -4.88
C GLU A 102 -15.23 4.06 -4.28
N LEU A 103 -14.58 4.11 -3.10
CA LEU A 103 -14.08 2.90 -2.42
C LEU A 103 -15.22 1.92 -2.07
N ILE A 104 -16.39 2.43 -1.70
CA ILE A 104 -17.56 1.60 -1.36
C ILE A 104 -18.08 0.83 -2.57
N THR A 105 -17.98 1.40 -3.77
CA THR A 105 -18.47 0.81 -5.02
C THR A 105 -17.36 0.15 -5.85
N PHE A 106 -16.13 0.12 -5.34
CA PHE A 106 -14.99 -0.53 -5.98
C PHE A 106 -14.94 -2.03 -5.66
N VAL A 107 -15.48 -2.84 -6.58
CA VAL A 107 -15.79 -4.26 -6.35
C VAL A 107 -14.90 -5.20 -7.15
N ALA A 108 -14.80 -6.46 -6.70
CA ALA A 108 -14.08 -7.49 -7.43
C ALA A 108 -14.85 -7.91 -8.69
N LYS A 109 -14.20 -7.85 -9.86
CA LYS A 109 -14.74 -8.30 -11.15
C LYS A 109 -13.74 -9.20 -11.84
N GLY A 110 -14.05 -10.50 -11.86
CA GLY A 110 -13.16 -11.53 -12.40
C GLY A 110 -11.87 -11.69 -11.59
N GLN A 111 -10.74 -11.25 -12.15
CA GLN A 111 -9.41 -11.33 -11.53
C GLN A 111 -8.84 -9.95 -11.14
N SER A 112 -9.66 -8.90 -11.23
CA SER A 112 -9.34 -7.51 -10.94
C SER A 112 -10.42 -6.88 -10.08
N TYR A 113 -10.25 -5.60 -9.76
CA TYR A 113 -11.24 -4.74 -9.12
C TYR A 113 -11.58 -3.57 -10.06
N GLU A 114 -12.80 -3.10 -10.05
CA GLU A 114 -13.28 -1.94 -10.81
C GLU A 114 -14.54 -1.38 -10.16
N ALA A 115 -14.94 -0.16 -10.55
CA ALA A 115 -16.22 0.38 -10.12
C ALA A 115 -17.39 -0.52 -10.54
N ASP A 116 -18.40 -0.60 -9.67
CA ASP A 116 -19.69 -1.21 -9.99
C ASP A 116 -20.42 -0.41 -11.09
N GLU A 117 -21.42 -1.02 -11.73
CA GLU A 117 -22.12 -0.41 -12.84
C GLU A 117 -22.76 0.94 -12.46
N GLY A 118 -22.40 1.99 -13.20
CA GLY A 118 -22.90 3.35 -12.95
C GLY A 118 -22.07 4.19 -11.98
N HIS A 119 -20.92 3.67 -11.53
CA HIS A 119 -19.99 4.38 -10.65
C HIS A 119 -18.64 4.65 -11.32
N ASN A 120 -17.85 5.56 -10.74
CA ASN A 120 -16.49 5.90 -11.19
C ASN A 120 -15.44 5.30 -10.23
N ASP A 121 -14.22 5.09 -10.73
CA ASP A 121 -13.07 4.61 -9.94
C ASP A 121 -11.80 5.46 -10.11
N ASP A 122 -11.88 6.65 -10.71
CA ASP A 122 -10.70 7.46 -11.05
C ASP A 122 -9.88 7.89 -9.83
N LEU A 123 -10.55 8.26 -8.73
CA LEU A 123 -9.88 8.66 -7.50
C LEU A 123 -9.30 7.46 -6.77
N VAL A 124 -10.04 6.35 -6.73
CA VAL A 124 -9.54 5.08 -6.16
C VAL A 124 -8.36 4.54 -6.96
N MET A 125 -8.39 4.62 -8.28
CA MET A 125 -7.30 4.20 -9.15
C MET A 125 -6.05 5.05 -8.90
N THR A 126 -6.19 6.33 -8.59
CA THR A 126 -5.09 7.18 -8.14
C THR A 126 -4.46 6.65 -6.84
N LEU A 127 -5.27 6.24 -5.86
CA LEU A 127 -4.78 5.60 -4.63
C LEU A 127 -4.15 4.22 -4.88
N VAL A 128 -4.68 3.44 -5.81
CA VAL A 128 -4.13 2.13 -6.21
C VAL A 128 -2.70 2.28 -6.74
N LEU A 129 -2.44 3.29 -7.57
CA LEU A 129 -1.10 3.58 -8.08
C LEU A 129 -0.16 4.07 -6.98
N PHE A 130 -0.65 4.90 -6.05
CA PHE A 130 0.12 5.30 -4.88
C PHE A 130 0.47 4.10 -3.99
N ALA A 131 -0.48 3.20 -3.71
CA ALA A 131 -0.24 1.99 -2.94
C ALA A 131 0.74 1.04 -3.66
N TRP A 132 0.71 0.97 -4.99
CA TRP A 132 1.74 0.25 -5.74
C TRP A 132 3.13 0.89 -5.58
N LEU A 133 3.21 2.23 -5.56
CA LEU A 133 4.45 2.98 -5.37
C LEU A 133 5.09 2.69 -4.01
N THR A 134 4.31 2.57 -2.93
CA THR A 134 4.86 2.29 -1.58
C THR A 134 5.58 0.95 -1.48
N ARG A 135 5.35 0.02 -2.41
CA ARG A 135 6.05 -1.26 -2.50
C ARG A 135 7.36 -1.23 -3.28
N GLN A 136 7.63 -0.14 -3.98
CA GLN A 136 8.84 0.02 -4.79
C GLN A 136 10.03 0.32 -3.86
N ASP A 137 11.19 -0.28 -4.13
CA ASP A 137 12.37 -0.06 -3.29
C ASP A 137 12.79 1.42 -3.27
N TYR A 138 12.61 2.13 -4.38
CA TYR A 138 12.85 3.57 -4.48
C TYR A 138 12.04 4.40 -3.46
N PHE A 139 10.79 4.00 -3.17
CA PHE A 139 9.96 4.73 -2.22
C PHE A 139 10.50 4.63 -0.79
N LYS A 140 11.16 3.51 -0.45
CA LYS A 140 11.83 3.34 0.84
C LYS A 140 13.02 4.29 0.97
N ASP A 141 13.82 4.40 -0.09
CA ASP A 141 14.97 5.29 -0.13
C ASP A 141 14.53 6.76 0.01
N LEU A 142 13.38 7.11 -0.57
CA LEU A 142 12.82 8.47 -0.51
C LEU A 142 12.23 8.83 0.86
N THR A 143 11.53 7.89 1.50
CA THR A 143 10.72 8.18 2.72
C THR A 143 11.38 7.74 4.02
N ASN A 144 12.51 7.02 3.95
CA ASN A 144 13.23 6.45 5.10
C ASN A 144 12.30 5.72 6.11
N THR A 145 11.16 5.22 5.61
CA THR A 145 10.10 4.55 6.38
C THR A 145 9.84 3.22 5.70
N ASP A 146 10.13 2.10 6.37
CA ASP A 146 9.90 0.78 5.80
C ASP A 146 8.47 0.30 6.09
N VAL A 147 7.53 0.86 5.33
CA VAL A 147 6.09 0.52 5.41
C VAL A 147 5.86 -1.00 5.27
N ARG A 148 6.75 -1.71 4.55
CA ARG A 148 6.64 -3.17 4.38
C ARG A 148 6.92 -3.91 5.68
N VAL A 149 8.01 -3.56 6.38
CA VAL A 149 8.38 -4.19 7.65
C VAL A 149 7.31 -3.93 8.68
N ASP A 150 6.83 -2.70 8.78
CA ASP A 150 5.79 -2.32 9.74
C ASP A 150 4.48 -3.12 9.53
N ILE A 151 4.04 -3.28 8.27
CA ILE A 151 2.86 -4.09 7.92
C ILE A 151 3.05 -5.57 8.33
N PHE A 152 4.23 -6.14 8.04
CA PHE A 152 4.52 -7.54 8.37
C PHE A 152 4.63 -7.77 9.88
N ASP A 153 5.27 -6.86 10.60
CA ASP A 153 5.43 -6.94 12.05
C ASP A 153 4.07 -6.83 12.76
N ASP A 154 3.17 -5.98 12.28
CA ASP A 154 1.83 -5.85 12.85
C ASP A 154 0.95 -7.09 12.55
N GLU A 155 1.10 -7.73 11.39
CA GLU A 155 0.44 -9.00 11.08
C GLU A 155 0.94 -10.13 11.99
N ILE A 156 2.25 -10.20 12.24
CA ILE A 156 2.85 -11.16 13.17
C ILE A 156 2.31 -10.94 14.60
N LYS A 157 2.32 -9.70 15.11
CA LYS A 157 1.78 -9.39 16.45
C LYS A 157 0.31 -9.77 16.58
N ARG A 158 -0.48 -9.56 15.52
CA ARG A 158 -1.90 -9.95 15.51
C ARG A 158 -2.07 -11.46 15.56
N LEU A 159 -1.30 -12.21 14.77
CA LEU A 159 -1.31 -13.67 14.81
C LEU A 159 -0.84 -14.19 16.18
N GLU A 160 0.19 -13.60 16.77
CA GLU A 160 0.64 -13.94 18.13
C GLU A 160 -0.45 -13.69 19.18
N ALA A 161 -1.18 -12.58 19.07
CA ALA A 161 -2.32 -12.29 19.94
C ALA A 161 -3.48 -13.29 19.78
N GLU A 162 -3.70 -13.80 18.57
CA GLU A 162 -4.72 -14.81 18.27
C GLU A 162 -4.29 -16.23 18.70
N VAL A 163 -2.98 -16.54 18.66
CA VAL A 163 -2.41 -17.84 19.07
C VAL A 163 -2.10 -17.88 20.57
N MET A 164 -2.09 -16.73 21.26
CA MET A 164 -1.89 -16.68 22.70
C MET A 164 -3.04 -17.39 23.44
N PRO A 165 -2.78 -18.52 24.13
CA PRO A 165 -3.82 -19.25 24.85
C PRO A 165 -4.34 -18.40 26.02
N PHE A 166 -5.67 -18.36 26.22
CA PHE A 166 -6.23 -17.77 27.44
C PHE A 166 -5.70 -18.50 28.68
N GLY A 167 -4.95 -17.78 29.51
CA GLY A 167 -4.81 -18.03 30.95
C GLY A 167 -4.00 -19.26 31.38
N ILE A 168 -2.73 -19.04 31.71
CA ILE A 168 -2.27 -19.43 33.05
C ILE A 168 -2.02 -18.11 33.79
N VAL A 169 -3.06 -17.63 34.48
CA VAL A 169 -2.81 -16.76 35.62
C VAL A 169 -2.06 -17.65 36.59
N SER A 170 -0.76 -17.42 36.77
CA SER A 170 -0.06 -17.93 37.92
C SER A 170 -0.62 -17.19 39.14
N SER A 171 -1.81 -17.59 39.59
CA SER A 171 -2.19 -17.42 40.98
C SER A 171 -1.24 -18.32 41.75
N VAL A 172 -0.05 -17.80 42.02
CA VAL A 172 0.78 -18.26 43.12
C VAL A 172 0.11 -17.74 44.39
N ASP A 173 -1.10 -18.23 44.65
CA ASP A 173 -1.63 -18.30 46.00
C ASP A 173 -1.56 -19.77 46.39
N GLY A 174 -0.77 -20.01 47.42
CA GLY A 174 -0.24 -21.33 47.73
C GLY A 174 -1.30 -22.36 48.04
N GLU A 175 -1.48 -23.32 47.14
CA GLU A 175 -1.93 -24.65 47.53
C GLU A 175 -0.71 -25.57 47.58
N LYS A 176 -0.30 -25.88 48.81
CA LYS A 176 0.63 -26.97 49.08
C LYS A 176 0.00 -28.24 48.54
N GLY A 177 0.54 -28.76 47.43
CA GLY A 177 0.24 -30.12 46.99
C GLY A 177 0.52 -31.08 48.14
N GLY A 178 -0.54 -31.69 48.68
CA GLY A 178 -0.42 -32.74 49.67
C GLY A 178 0.29 -33.93 49.02
N VAL A 179 1.53 -34.17 49.42
CA VAL A 179 2.28 -35.36 49.03
C VAL A 179 1.80 -36.51 49.90
N TRP A 180 1.25 -37.55 49.28
CA TRP A 180 0.80 -38.77 49.92
C TRP A 180 2.01 -39.53 50.50
N ASP A 181 2.02 -39.79 51.81
CA ASP A 181 3.15 -40.42 52.53
C ASP A 181 3.01 -41.95 52.69
N GLY A 182 1.89 -42.52 52.24
CA GLY A 182 1.68 -43.96 52.20
C GLY A 182 1.22 -44.60 53.52
N GLU A 183 0.87 -43.81 54.55
CA GLU A 183 0.42 -44.37 55.84
C GLU A 183 -1.11 -44.35 56.07
N ASP A 184 -1.90 -43.72 55.19
CA ASP A 184 -3.35 -43.72 55.32
C ASP A 184 -3.97 -45.07 54.91
N ARG A 185 -4.36 -45.88 55.91
CA ARG A 185 -5.19 -47.07 55.71
C ARG A 185 -6.63 -46.83 56.14
N TRP A 186 -7.55 -47.10 55.22
CA TRP A 186 -8.98 -47.14 55.49
C TRP A 186 -9.32 -48.37 56.33
N PHE A 187 -9.98 -48.17 57.47
CA PHE A 187 -10.68 -49.25 58.17
C PHE A 187 -12.18 -49.17 57.86
N PRO A 188 -12.89 -50.30 57.77
CA PRO A 188 -14.30 -50.35 57.38
C PRO A 188 -15.24 -49.71 58.40
#